data_AF-A0A964TJR3-F1
#
_entry.id   AF-A0A964TJR3-F1
#
_cell.length_a   1.000
_cell.length_b   1.000
_cell.length_c   1.000
_cell.angle_alpha   90.00
_cell.angle_beta   90.00
_cell.angle_gamma   90.00
#
_symmetry.space_group_name_H-M   'P 1'
#
loop_
_entity.id
_entity.type
_entity.pdbx_description
1 polymer ?
#
loop_
_entity_poly.entity_id
_entity_poly.type
_entity_poly.pdbx_seq_one_letter_code
_entity_poly.pdbx_strand_id
1 'polypeptide(L)'
;MDPDARLRQLREGLAALRHDLRAALATERTRRRGPLVQRLHEVERMLDPLYPYTSQAGQDRVADRVFGGRTGLTFADLGAYDGVTGSNTLFLETRRFWTGVLVEPVPDQAARAAAARRAPCLPVAVAAREGEADLLAVEAGFTQMSGLAESYDPRILARVRADPRHRERTLRVRTRPLSALLEEAGLPHPHFVSLDIEGGEEAVLAAFPFARHRVGLWAIENNTGSPAIGRIMRAAGYELVEFCGPDEMWRARGLSLQAEALTPP
;
A
#
# COMPACT_ATOMS: atom_id res chain seq x y z
N MET A 1 -41.03 -1.62 11.93
CA MET A 1 -39.91 -1.84 12.86
C MET A 1 -39.45 -0.47 13.33
N ASP A 2 -39.35 -0.28 14.64
CA ASP A 2 -38.82 0.94 15.25
C ASP A 2 -37.36 1.21 14.79
N PRO A 3 -36.95 2.46 14.48
CA PRO A 3 -35.59 2.78 14.04
C PRO A 3 -34.49 2.24 14.96
N ASP A 4 -34.66 2.27 16.28
CA ASP A 4 -33.64 1.75 17.21
C ASP A 4 -33.54 0.23 17.15
N ALA A 5 -34.66 -0.47 16.99
CA ALA A 5 -34.67 -1.91 16.74
C ALA A 5 -33.96 -2.27 15.43
N ARG A 6 -34.17 -1.49 14.36
CA ARG A 6 -33.48 -1.68 13.08
C ARG A 6 -31.97 -1.45 13.21
N LEU A 7 -31.56 -0.43 13.96
CA LEU A 7 -30.14 -0.13 14.21
C LEU A 7 -29.45 -1.25 14.98
N ARG A 8 -30.10 -1.80 16.02
CA ARG A 8 -29.59 -2.97 16.76
C ARG A 8 -29.40 -4.19 15.84
N GLN A 9 -30.39 -4.51 15.02
CA GLN A 9 -30.32 -5.62 14.08
C GLN A 9 -29.15 -5.48 13.08
N LEU A 10 -28.92 -4.27 12.55
CA LEU A 10 -27.79 -4.01 11.65
C LEU A 10 -26.44 -4.22 12.35
N ARG A 11 -26.30 -3.75 13.60
CA ARG A 11 -25.08 -3.94 14.39
C ARG A 11 -24.82 -5.40 14.71
N GLU A 12 -25.87 -6.16 15.07
CA GLU A 12 -25.79 -7.60 15.29
C GLU A 12 -25.38 -8.35 14.02
N GLY A 13 -25.95 -7.99 12.86
CA GLY A 13 -25.57 -8.54 11.57
C GLY A 13 -24.10 -8.29 11.20
N LEU A 14 -23.60 -7.07 11.41
CA LEU A 14 -22.18 -6.75 11.22
C LEU A 14 -21.28 -7.53 12.19
N ALA A 15 -21.70 -7.69 13.45
CA ALA A 15 -20.95 -8.46 14.44
C ALA A 15 -20.87 -9.96 14.09
N ALA A 16 -21.96 -10.53 13.58
CA ALA A 16 -22.00 -11.90 13.07
C ALA A 16 -21.09 -12.06 11.84
N LEU A 17 -21.18 -11.16 10.85
CA LEU A 17 -20.30 -11.19 9.68
C LEU A 17 -18.82 -11.07 10.07
N ARG A 18 -18.48 -10.22 11.05
CA ARG A 18 -17.11 -10.14 11.60
C ARG A 18 -16.65 -11.48 12.18
N HIS A 19 -17.53 -12.19 12.89
CA HIS A 19 -17.22 -13.51 13.44
C HIS A 19 -16.94 -14.52 12.32
N ASP A 20 -17.82 -14.59 11.31
CA ASP A 20 -17.70 -15.52 10.18
C ASP A 20 -16.42 -15.26 9.37
N LEU A 21 -16.10 -13.99 9.10
CA LEU A 21 -14.87 -13.61 8.41
C LEU A 21 -13.62 -14.04 9.20
N ARG A 22 -13.63 -13.85 10.52
CA ARG A 22 -12.51 -14.30 11.39
C ARG A 22 -12.39 -15.81 11.40
N ALA A 23 -13.51 -16.55 11.43
CA ALA A 23 -13.52 -18.01 11.37
C ALA A 23 -12.97 -18.51 10.03
N ALA A 24 -13.38 -17.92 8.91
CA ALA A 24 -12.83 -18.25 7.58
C ALA A 24 -11.32 -17.96 7.49
N LEU A 25 -10.88 -16.82 8.01
CA LEU A 25 -9.45 -16.46 8.09
C LEU A 25 -8.66 -17.39 9.01
N ALA A 26 -9.28 -18.04 9.99
CA ALA A 26 -8.58 -18.98 10.86
C ALA A 26 -8.06 -20.21 10.10
N THR A 27 -8.71 -20.62 9.01
CA THR A 27 -8.35 -21.80 8.21
C THR A 27 -7.76 -21.48 6.84
N GLU A 28 -8.08 -20.34 6.24
CA GLU A 28 -7.58 -19.96 4.92
C GLU A 28 -6.09 -19.55 4.97
N ARG A 29 -5.28 -20.07 4.04
CA ARG A 29 -3.82 -19.84 3.95
C ARG A 29 -3.35 -19.40 2.57
N THR A 30 -4.27 -19.29 1.61
CA THR A 30 -4.00 -18.91 0.22
C THR A 30 -4.31 -17.43 0.00
N ARG A 31 -4.10 -16.96 -1.23
CA ARG A 31 -4.43 -15.60 -1.68
C ARG A 31 -5.91 -15.21 -1.45
N ARG A 32 -6.81 -16.18 -1.25
CA ARG A 32 -8.21 -15.92 -0.87
C ARG A 32 -8.36 -15.16 0.46
N ARG A 33 -7.31 -15.10 1.29
CA ARG A 33 -7.26 -14.23 2.46
C ARG A 33 -7.43 -12.75 2.09
N GLY A 34 -6.89 -12.28 0.97
CA GLY A 34 -6.88 -10.86 0.60
C GLY A 34 -8.27 -10.21 0.62
N PRO A 35 -9.24 -10.73 -0.15
CA PRO A 35 -10.62 -10.23 -0.11
C PRO A 35 -11.30 -10.39 1.25
N LEU A 36 -11.01 -11.46 2.00
CA LEU A 36 -11.57 -11.68 3.34
C LEU A 36 -11.05 -10.66 4.36
N VAL A 37 -9.76 -10.34 4.32
CA VAL A 37 -9.12 -9.32 5.16
C VAL A 37 -9.68 -7.94 4.82
N GLN A 38 -9.83 -7.62 3.52
CA GLN A 38 -10.47 -6.36 3.09
C GLN A 38 -11.90 -6.23 3.63
N ARG A 39 -12.72 -7.29 3.50
CA ARG A 39 -14.09 -7.29 4.04
C ARG A 39 -14.11 -7.15 5.56
N LEU A 40 -13.19 -7.83 6.26
CA LEU A 40 -13.08 -7.73 7.71
C LEU A 40 -12.71 -6.30 8.12
N HIS A 41 -11.78 -5.67 7.40
CA HIS A 41 -11.38 -4.29 7.61
C HIS A 41 -12.57 -3.33 7.42
N GLU A 42 -13.37 -3.50 6.36
CA GLU A 42 -14.59 -2.73 6.12
C GLU A 42 -15.60 -2.87 7.26
N VAL A 43 -15.88 -4.11 7.68
CA VAL A 43 -16.84 -4.41 8.76
C VAL A 43 -16.37 -3.83 10.10
N GLU A 44 -15.09 -3.93 10.42
CA GLU A 44 -14.57 -3.36 11.66
C GLU A 44 -14.67 -1.83 11.67
N ARG A 45 -14.40 -1.17 10.53
CA ARG A 45 -14.60 0.28 10.38
C ARG A 45 -16.06 0.71 10.50
N MET A 46 -17.01 -0.13 10.08
CA MET A 46 -18.45 0.14 10.26
C MET A 46 -18.92 -0.05 11.71
N LEU A 47 -18.26 -0.94 12.45
CA LEU A 47 -18.62 -1.27 13.84
C LEU A 47 -18.02 -0.31 14.86
N ASP A 48 -16.85 0.27 14.58
CA ASP A 48 -16.12 1.12 15.51
C ASP A 48 -15.82 2.50 14.90
N PRO A 49 -16.49 3.56 15.37
CA PRO A 49 -16.21 4.94 14.93
C PRO A 49 -14.79 5.42 15.23
N LEU A 50 -14.08 4.75 16.15
CA LEU A 50 -12.69 5.06 16.52
C LEU A 50 -11.67 4.21 15.75
N TYR A 51 -12.12 3.36 14.82
CA TYR A 51 -11.23 2.52 14.00
C TYR A 51 -10.23 3.41 13.23
N PRO A 52 -8.92 3.37 13.56
CA PRO A 52 -8.02 4.45 13.18
C PRO A 52 -7.30 4.21 11.85
N TYR A 53 -7.37 2.99 11.31
CA TYR A 53 -6.65 2.58 10.11
C TYR A 53 -7.29 3.17 8.85
N THR A 54 -6.45 3.65 7.95
CA THR A 54 -6.78 4.44 6.76
C THR A 54 -6.62 3.68 5.45
N SER A 55 -5.90 2.55 5.46
CA SER A 55 -5.66 1.76 4.25
C SER A 55 -6.95 1.20 3.65
N GLN A 56 -6.92 0.87 2.35
CA GLN A 56 -8.07 0.27 1.67
C GLN A 56 -8.42 -1.13 2.20
N ALA A 57 -7.40 -1.94 2.52
CA ALA A 57 -7.58 -3.36 2.81
C ALA A 57 -6.85 -3.85 4.08
N GLY A 58 -6.40 -2.94 4.95
CA GLY A 58 -5.77 -3.28 6.24
C GLY A 58 -4.25 -3.42 6.21
N GLN A 59 -3.57 -2.95 5.16
CA GLN A 59 -2.11 -2.93 5.05
C GLN A 59 -1.45 -2.24 6.24
N ASP A 60 -1.92 -1.03 6.59
CA ASP A 60 -1.44 -0.24 7.72
C ASP A 60 -1.65 -0.93 9.07
N ARG A 61 -2.74 -1.68 9.23
CA ARG A 61 -3.00 -2.52 10.40
C ARG A 61 -2.04 -3.69 10.50
N VAL A 62 -1.72 -4.32 9.37
CA VAL A 62 -0.70 -5.38 9.35
C VAL A 62 0.67 -4.80 9.70
N ALA A 63 1.03 -3.65 9.13
CA ALA A 63 2.26 -2.94 9.48
C ALA A 63 2.32 -2.61 10.98
N ASP A 64 1.27 -1.99 11.52
CA ASP A 64 1.16 -1.66 12.94
C ASP A 64 1.35 -2.89 13.85
N ARG A 65 0.72 -4.02 13.48
CA ARG A 65 0.87 -5.29 14.21
C ARG A 65 2.29 -5.85 14.10
N VAL A 66 2.86 -5.89 12.90
CA VAL A 66 4.21 -6.42 12.64
C VAL A 66 5.24 -5.66 13.46
N PHE A 67 5.09 -4.33 13.58
CA PHE A 67 5.98 -3.49 14.37
C PHE A 67 5.55 -3.29 15.83
N GLY A 68 4.54 -4.03 16.31
CA GLY A 68 4.12 -4.00 17.70
C GLY A 68 3.64 -2.63 18.20
N GLY A 69 3.06 -1.81 17.32
CA GLY A 69 2.61 -0.46 17.66
C GLY A 69 3.72 0.56 17.91
N ARG A 70 4.97 0.25 17.52
CA ARG A 70 6.12 1.16 17.69
C ARG A 70 5.86 2.50 16.98
N THR A 71 6.31 3.56 17.63
CA THR A 71 6.27 4.93 17.10
C THR A 71 7.61 5.34 16.51
N GLY A 72 7.62 6.40 15.71
CA GLY A 72 8.86 7.03 15.22
C GLY A 72 9.67 6.17 14.24
N LEU A 73 9.04 5.23 13.54
CA LEU A 73 9.70 4.47 12.46
C LEU A 73 9.59 5.22 11.13
N THR A 74 10.02 4.58 10.05
CA THR A 74 10.10 5.21 8.72
C THR A 74 9.34 4.44 7.65
N PHE A 75 8.78 5.14 6.67
CA PHE A 75 8.11 4.53 5.52
C PHE A 75 8.49 5.15 4.16
N ALA A 76 8.23 4.41 3.08
CA ALA A 76 8.10 4.95 1.73
C ALA A 76 6.76 4.49 1.13
N ASP A 77 5.96 5.43 0.61
CA ASP A 77 4.66 5.17 -0.03
C ASP A 77 4.76 5.48 -1.52
N LEU A 78 4.75 4.44 -2.35
CA LEU A 78 4.98 4.53 -3.78
C LEU A 78 3.64 4.32 -4.50
N GLY A 79 3.19 5.34 -5.23
CA GLY A 79 1.81 5.45 -5.69
C GLY A 79 0.89 6.06 -4.62
N ALA A 80 1.34 7.15 -4.02
CA ALA A 80 0.67 7.74 -2.86
C ALA A 80 -0.67 8.43 -3.17
N TYR A 81 -1.00 8.63 -4.45
CA TYR A 81 -2.22 9.29 -4.90
C TYR A 81 -2.41 10.66 -4.23
N ASP A 82 -3.57 10.93 -3.63
CA ASP A 82 -3.88 12.18 -2.92
C ASP A 82 -3.30 12.22 -1.49
N GLY A 83 -2.55 11.19 -1.10
CA GLY A 83 -1.93 11.05 0.21
C GLY A 83 -2.91 10.68 1.33
N VAL A 84 -4.21 10.54 1.07
CA VAL A 84 -5.22 10.34 2.14
C VAL A 84 -6.10 9.13 1.85
N THR A 85 -6.71 9.11 0.68
CA THR A 85 -7.71 8.13 0.29
C THR A 85 -7.06 6.76 0.15
N GLY A 86 -7.41 5.84 1.04
CA GLY A 86 -6.89 4.47 1.03
C GLY A 86 -5.41 4.34 1.40
N SER A 87 -4.76 5.40 1.90
CA SER A 87 -3.31 5.40 2.14
C SER A 87 -2.89 4.34 3.16
N ASN A 88 -1.86 3.57 2.77
CA ASN A 88 -1.22 2.56 3.59
C ASN A 88 -0.30 3.15 4.68
N THR A 89 -0.06 4.47 4.66
CA THR A 89 0.93 5.13 5.53
C THR A 89 0.36 6.29 6.35
N LEU A 90 -0.84 6.81 6.03
CA LEU A 90 -1.43 7.95 6.75
C LEU A 90 -1.63 7.66 8.25
N PHE A 91 -2.17 6.50 8.60
CA PHE A 91 -2.27 6.06 10.00
C PHE A 91 -0.89 6.01 10.68
N LEU A 92 0.12 5.45 10.01
CA LEU A 92 1.47 5.30 10.56
C LEU A 92 2.11 6.67 10.81
N GLU A 93 1.94 7.62 9.89
CA GLU A 93 2.44 8.99 10.06
C GLU A 93 1.72 9.73 11.18
N THR A 94 0.38 9.68 11.23
CA THR A 94 -0.42 10.54 12.11
C THR A 94 -0.63 9.97 13.50
N ARG A 95 -0.72 8.64 13.65
CA ARG A 95 -1.01 7.96 14.92
C ARG A 95 0.20 7.24 15.50
N ARG A 96 1.19 6.88 14.67
CA ARG A 96 2.47 6.32 15.12
C ARG A 96 3.64 7.28 15.00
N PHE A 97 3.42 8.49 14.48
CA PHE A 97 4.49 9.49 14.33
C PHE A 97 5.65 9.00 13.48
N TRP A 98 5.37 8.12 12.53
CA TRP A 98 6.39 7.70 11.57
C TRP A 98 6.70 8.85 10.61
N THR A 99 7.91 8.88 10.10
CA THR A 99 8.33 9.81 9.05
C THR A 99 8.57 9.05 7.75
N GLY A 100 8.61 9.72 6.61
CA GLY A 100 8.74 8.99 5.36
C GLY A 100 8.76 9.88 4.15
N VAL A 101 8.61 9.25 3.00
CA VAL A 101 8.48 9.89 1.70
C VAL A 101 7.30 9.30 0.93
N LEU A 102 6.57 10.16 0.23
CA LEU A 102 5.53 9.77 -0.72
C LEU A 102 6.07 9.96 -2.14
N VAL A 103 5.62 9.12 -3.07
CA VAL A 103 5.97 9.23 -4.49
C VAL A 103 4.69 9.12 -5.30
N GLU A 104 4.42 10.13 -6.12
CA GLU A 104 3.20 10.22 -6.93
C GLU A 104 3.50 10.97 -8.24
N PRO A 105 3.42 10.32 -9.42
CA PRO A 105 3.80 10.96 -10.68
C PRO A 105 2.74 11.92 -11.25
N VAL A 106 1.46 11.83 -10.85
CA VAL A 106 0.41 12.74 -11.33
C VAL A 106 0.53 14.08 -10.59
N PRO A 107 0.84 15.21 -11.27
CA PRO A 107 1.13 16.48 -10.60
C PRO A 107 0.03 16.97 -9.66
N ASP A 108 -1.24 16.86 -10.10
CA ASP A 108 -2.40 17.28 -9.31
C ASP A 108 -2.57 16.44 -8.04
N GLN A 109 -2.25 15.13 -8.09
CA GLN A 109 -2.34 14.25 -6.93
C GLN A 109 -1.15 14.43 -6.00
N ALA A 110 0.07 14.57 -6.54
CA ALA A 110 1.27 14.88 -5.78
C ALA A 110 1.11 16.20 -4.99
N ALA A 111 0.49 17.21 -5.60
CA ALA A 111 0.20 18.48 -4.93
C ALA A 111 -0.81 18.31 -3.78
N ARG A 112 -1.84 17.46 -3.96
CA ARG A 112 -2.80 17.12 -2.89
C ARG A 112 -2.14 16.35 -1.75
N ALA A 113 -1.33 15.34 -2.07
CA ALA A 113 -0.57 14.58 -1.09
C ALA A 113 0.36 15.49 -0.28
N ALA A 114 1.12 16.37 -0.95
CA ALA A 114 2.00 17.33 -0.30
C ALA A 114 1.24 18.33 0.61
N ALA A 115 0.02 18.70 0.25
CA ALA A 115 -0.82 19.57 1.08
C ALA A 115 -1.44 18.82 2.28
N ALA A 116 -1.70 17.52 2.15
CA ALA A 116 -2.37 16.71 3.17
C ALA A 116 -1.41 16.02 4.16
N ARG A 117 -0.12 15.91 3.82
CA ARG A 117 0.86 15.07 4.53
C ARG A 117 2.06 15.90 4.99
N ARG A 118 2.70 15.48 6.10
CA ARG A 118 3.95 16.12 6.56
C ARG A 118 5.15 15.52 5.84
N ALA A 119 5.09 14.23 5.48
CA ALA A 119 6.06 13.59 4.61
C ALA A 119 6.09 14.28 3.23
N PRO A 120 7.29 14.58 2.68
CA PRO A 120 7.39 15.16 1.34
C PRO A 120 6.84 14.20 0.28
N CYS A 121 6.20 14.75 -0.75
CA CYS A 121 5.74 14.00 -1.92
C CYS A 121 6.60 14.33 -3.14
N LEU A 122 7.27 13.32 -3.69
CA LEU A 122 8.13 13.44 -4.86
C LEU A 122 7.31 13.23 -6.15
N PRO A 123 7.27 14.21 -7.07
CA PRO A 123 6.46 14.15 -8.29
C PRO A 123 7.15 13.36 -9.41
N VAL A 124 7.44 12.08 -9.17
CA VAL A 124 8.14 11.17 -10.09
C VAL A 124 7.48 9.80 -10.09
N ALA A 125 7.71 9.02 -11.15
CA ALA A 125 7.29 7.62 -11.19
C ALA A 125 8.40 6.70 -10.70
N VAL A 126 8.06 5.70 -9.89
CA VAL A 126 9.00 4.62 -9.56
C VAL A 126 9.08 3.67 -10.75
N ALA A 127 10.29 3.34 -11.19
CA ALA A 127 10.51 2.37 -12.25
C ALA A 127 11.83 1.61 -12.05
N ALA A 128 12.06 0.57 -12.86
CA ALA A 128 13.32 -0.18 -12.83
C ALA A 128 14.55 0.65 -13.28
N ARG A 129 14.34 1.73 -14.03
CA ARG A 129 15.39 2.57 -14.61
C ARG A 129 15.07 4.06 -14.48
N GLU A 130 16.13 4.85 -14.37
CA GLU A 130 16.04 6.30 -14.47
C GLU A 130 15.80 6.74 -15.92
N GLY A 131 14.99 7.79 -16.10
CA GLY A 131 14.68 8.33 -17.42
C GLY A 131 13.35 9.07 -17.43
N GLU A 132 12.65 8.96 -18.56
CA GLU A 132 11.28 9.46 -18.71
C GLU A 132 10.41 8.39 -19.37
N ALA A 133 9.15 8.34 -18.99
CA ALA A 133 8.18 7.40 -19.54
C ALA A 133 6.81 8.07 -19.69
N ASP A 134 5.95 7.46 -20.51
CA ASP A 134 4.57 7.86 -20.65
C ASP A 134 3.74 7.27 -19.50
N LEU A 135 3.06 8.14 -18.76
CA LEU A 135 2.12 7.81 -17.69
C LEU A 135 0.69 7.97 -18.21
N LEU A 136 -0.16 6.97 -18.00
CA LEU A 136 -1.60 7.08 -18.17
C LEU A 136 -2.19 7.67 -16.88
N ALA A 137 -2.50 8.97 -16.90
CA ALA A 137 -3.12 9.67 -15.78
C ALA A 137 -4.64 9.64 -15.92
N VAL A 138 -5.32 8.99 -14.98
CA VAL A 138 -6.79 8.92 -14.94
C VAL A 138 -7.33 10.19 -14.28
N GLU A 139 -8.05 11.00 -15.06
CA GLU A 139 -8.58 12.31 -14.62
C GLU A 139 -10.00 12.24 -14.07
N ALA A 140 -10.78 11.20 -14.42
CA ALA A 140 -12.14 10.99 -13.93
C ALA A 140 -12.47 9.49 -13.84
N GLY A 141 -13.38 9.14 -12.92
CA GLY A 141 -13.68 7.75 -12.57
C GLY A 141 -12.76 7.26 -11.47
N PHE A 142 -11.90 6.28 -11.77
CA PHE A 142 -10.94 5.70 -10.83
C PHE A 142 -9.61 6.44 -10.87
N THR A 143 -9.59 7.68 -10.37
CA THR A 143 -8.44 8.59 -10.46
C THR A 143 -7.18 8.10 -9.74
N GLN A 144 -7.34 7.18 -8.78
CA GLN A 144 -6.22 6.53 -8.09
C GLN A 144 -5.46 5.52 -8.96
N MET A 145 -6.05 5.08 -10.07
CA MET A 145 -5.49 4.01 -10.92
C MET A 145 -4.59 4.59 -12.03
N SER A 146 -3.71 5.53 -11.71
CA SER A 146 -2.76 6.08 -12.71
C SER A 146 -1.47 5.27 -12.70
N GLY A 147 -0.90 4.97 -13.87
CA GLY A 147 0.24 4.06 -13.98
C GLY A 147 1.06 4.25 -15.26
N LEU A 148 2.28 3.73 -15.29
CA LEU A 148 3.17 3.83 -16.46
C LEU A 148 2.58 2.99 -17.62
N ALA A 149 2.45 3.60 -18.80
CA ALA A 149 1.75 3.00 -19.94
C ALA A 149 2.36 1.66 -20.39
N GLU A 150 3.68 1.52 -20.32
CA GLU A 150 4.40 0.31 -20.73
C GLU A 150 4.19 -0.88 -19.77
N SER A 151 4.02 -0.61 -18.48
CA SER A 151 3.92 -1.65 -17.44
C SER A 151 2.52 -1.80 -16.84
N TYR A 152 1.55 -0.98 -17.27
CA TYR A 152 0.18 -1.00 -16.77
C TYR A 152 -0.46 -2.39 -17.00
N ASP A 153 -1.06 -3.00 -15.96
CA ASP A 153 -1.77 -4.28 -16.14
C ASP A 153 -2.97 -4.11 -17.12
N PRO A 154 -3.01 -4.86 -18.24
CA PRO A 154 -4.05 -4.69 -19.25
C PRO A 154 -5.48 -4.96 -18.77
N ARG A 155 -5.67 -5.84 -17.78
CA ARG A 155 -7.00 -6.15 -17.22
C ARG A 155 -7.49 -5.04 -16.31
N ILE A 156 -6.59 -4.46 -15.52
CA ILE A 156 -6.90 -3.26 -14.73
C ILE A 156 -7.26 -2.13 -15.67
N LEU A 157 -6.44 -1.86 -16.69
CA LEU A 157 -6.68 -0.80 -17.65
C LEU A 157 -8.03 -0.95 -18.36
N ALA A 158 -8.37 -2.17 -18.78
CA ALA A 158 -9.67 -2.47 -19.39
C ALA A 158 -10.83 -2.19 -18.42
N ARG A 159 -10.69 -2.55 -17.14
CA ARG A 159 -11.69 -2.27 -16.10
C ARG A 159 -11.83 -0.77 -15.83
N VAL A 160 -10.71 -0.04 -15.79
CA VAL A 160 -10.69 1.40 -15.57
C VAL A 160 -11.39 2.14 -16.71
N ARG A 161 -11.09 1.76 -17.95
CA ARG A 161 -11.70 2.33 -19.17
C ARG A 161 -13.18 1.95 -19.37
N ALA A 162 -13.67 0.92 -18.68
CA ALA A 162 -15.07 0.54 -18.70
C ALA A 162 -15.97 1.42 -17.81
N ASP A 163 -15.41 2.26 -16.93
CA ASP A 163 -16.20 3.21 -16.15
C ASP A 163 -16.77 4.30 -17.07
N PRO A 164 -18.09 4.59 -17.06
CA PRO A 164 -18.69 5.59 -17.94
C PRO A 164 -18.20 7.03 -17.68
N ARG A 165 -17.58 7.29 -16.52
CA ARG A 165 -16.99 8.58 -16.16
C ARG A 165 -15.53 8.68 -16.59
N HIS A 166 -14.95 7.59 -17.10
CA HIS A 166 -13.53 7.49 -17.37
C HIS A 166 -13.05 8.58 -18.33
N ARG A 167 -11.98 9.25 -17.91
CA ARG A 167 -11.16 10.10 -18.76
C ARG A 167 -9.71 9.89 -18.36
N GLU A 168 -8.83 9.83 -19.35
CA GLU A 168 -7.39 9.73 -19.14
C GLU A 168 -6.64 10.71 -20.04
N ARG A 169 -5.43 11.07 -19.62
CA ARG A 169 -4.44 11.78 -20.44
C ARG A 169 -3.09 11.08 -20.31
N THR A 170 -2.28 11.16 -21.35
CA THR A 170 -0.89 10.69 -21.29
C THR A 170 0.01 11.85 -20.87
N LEU A 171 0.82 11.63 -19.84
CA LEU A 171 1.81 12.59 -19.35
C LEU A 171 3.22 12.02 -19.54
N ARG A 172 4.16 12.85 -19.98
CA ARG A 172 5.58 12.49 -19.92
C ARG A 172 6.09 12.80 -18.51
N VAL A 173 6.51 11.78 -17.78
CA VAL A 173 6.98 11.92 -16.39
C VAL A 173 8.39 11.38 -16.23
N ARG A 174 9.13 11.91 -15.26
CA ARG A 174 10.44 11.38 -14.88
C ARG A 174 10.26 10.07 -14.13
N THR A 175 11.09 9.08 -14.46
CA THR A 175 11.16 7.81 -13.75
C THR A 175 12.42 7.73 -12.92
N ARG A 176 12.34 7.09 -11.74
CA ARG A 176 13.45 6.95 -10.81
C ARG A 176 13.48 5.53 -10.21
N PRO A 177 14.67 4.91 -10.09
CA PRO A 177 14.82 3.68 -9.33
C PRO A 177 14.49 3.89 -7.85
N LEU A 178 13.77 2.95 -7.24
CA LEU A 178 13.41 3.03 -5.82
C LEU A 178 14.64 3.20 -4.91
N SER A 179 15.73 2.48 -5.19
CA SER A 179 17.00 2.63 -4.47
C SER A 179 17.48 4.08 -4.42
N ALA A 180 17.44 4.80 -5.54
CA ALA A 180 17.89 6.19 -5.61
C ALA A 180 16.95 7.13 -4.84
N LEU A 181 15.63 6.91 -4.91
CA LEU A 181 14.65 7.68 -4.15
C LEU A 181 14.83 7.52 -2.63
N LEU A 182 15.10 6.29 -2.17
CA LEU A 182 15.35 6.02 -0.76
C LEU A 182 16.63 6.72 -0.25
N GLU A 183 17.71 6.69 -1.03
CA GLU A 183 18.96 7.37 -0.69
C GLU A 183 18.79 8.90 -0.65
N GLU A 184 18.12 9.48 -1.67
CA GLU A 184 17.85 10.92 -1.74
C GLU A 184 16.93 11.42 -0.63
N ALA A 185 15.97 10.59 -0.20
CA ALA A 185 15.11 10.90 0.94
C ALA A 185 15.82 10.75 2.29
N GLY A 186 17.07 10.27 2.32
CA GLY A 186 17.78 9.96 3.57
C GLY A 186 17.18 8.76 4.32
N LEU A 187 16.48 7.88 3.60
CA LEU A 187 15.77 6.72 4.12
C LEU A 187 16.29 5.43 3.46
N PRO A 188 17.58 5.09 3.56
CA PRO A 188 18.13 3.92 2.85
C PRO A 188 17.55 2.59 3.36
N HIS A 189 16.99 2.56 4.56
CA HIS A 189 16.44 1.35 5.21
C HIS A 189 15.06 1.67 5.84
N PRO A 190 14.02 1.94 5.03
CA PRO A 190 12.71 2.24 5.59
C PRO A 190 12.14 1.01 6.30
N HIS A 191 11.40 1.22 7.39
CA HIS A 191 10.79 0.11 8.10
C HIS A 191 9.65 -0.49 7.27
N PHE A 192 8.88 0.36 6.56
CA PHE A 192 7.79 -0.07 5.70
C PHE A 192 7.88 0.53 4.31
N VAL A 193 7.65 -0.28 3.27
CA VAL A 193 7.45 0.21 1.91
C VAL A 193 6.09 -0.26 1.40
N SER A 194 5.26 0.67 0.97
CA SER A 194 4.05 0.42 0.19
C SER A 194 4.41 0.60 -1.29
N LEU A 195 4.33 -0.46 -2.09
CA LEU A 195 4.61 -0.47 -3.52
C LEU A 195 3.32 -0.82 -4.27
N ASP A 196 2.64 0.21 -4.73
CA ASP A 196 1.34 0.13 -5.40
C ASP A 196 1.35 1.13 -6.57
N ILE A 197 1.85 0.71 -7.73
CA ILE A 197 2.10 1.60 -8.88
C ILE A 197 1.29 1.21 -10.12
N GLU A 198 0.23 0.43 -9.91
CA GLU A 198 -0.71 -0.03 -10.93
C GLU A 198 -0.04 -0.80 -12.09
N GLY A 199 1.08 -1.46 -11.78
CA GLY A 199 1.87 -2.24 -12.72
C GLY A 199 3.35 -1.83 -12.79
N GLY A 200 4.22 -2.83 -12.84
CA GLY A 200 5.68 -2.66 -12.90
C GLY A 200 6.39 -3.01 -11.59
N GLU A 201 5.64 -3.43 -10.57
CA GLU A 201 6.14 -3.87 -9.26
C GLU A 201 7.20 -4.96 -9.44
N GLU A 202 6.95 -5.94 -10.31
CA GLU A 202 7.91 -7.00 -10.64
C GLU A 202 9.24 -6.46 -11.17
N ALA A 203 9.18 -5.49 -12.10
CA ALA A 203 10.37 -4.92 -12.71
C ALA A 203 11.16 -4.07 -11.70
N VAL A 204 10.45 -3.28 -10.87
CA VAL A 204 11.04 -2.51 -9.78
C VAL A 204 11.73 -3.43 -8.78
N LEU A 205 11.06 -4.49 -8.33
CA LEU A 205 11.63 -5.45 -7.38
C LEU A 205 12.81 -6.23 -7.98
N ALA A 206 12.74 -6.64 -9.24
CA ALA A 206 13.84 -7.34 -9.90
C ALA A 206 15.10 -6.47 -10.03
N ALA A 207 14.95 -5.15 -10.19
CA ALA A 207 16.06 -4.20 -10.24
C ALA A 207 16.51 -3.71 -8.84
N PHE A 208 15.74 -3.97 -7.79
CA PHE A 208 16.00 -3.44 -6.46
C PHE A 208 17.19 -4.12 -5.78
N PRO A 209 18.21 -3.38 -5.31
CA PRO A 209 19.39 -3.97 -4.69
C PRO A 209 19.12 -4.31 -3.22
N PHE A 210 18.41 -5.41 -2.96
CA PHE A 210 18.03 -5.87 -1.60
C PHE A 210 19.21 -6.00 -0.62
N ALA A 211 20.42 -6.27 -1.11
CA ALA A 211 21.62 -6.33 -0.27
C ALA A 211 22.02 -4.94 0.30
N ARG A 212 21.64 -3.85 -0.38
CA ARG A 212 21.92 -2.47 0.02
C ARG A 212 20.82 -1.85 0.85
N HIS A 213 19.57 -2.33 0.74
CA HIS A 213 18.43 -1.75 1.45
C HIS A 213 17.73 -2.80 2.31
N ARG A 214 17.77 -2.62 3.62
CA ARG A 214 17.06 -3.46 4.59
C ARG A 214 15.70 -2.84 4.85
N VAL A 215 14.67 -3.38 4.22
CA VAL A 215 13.28 -2.98 4.48
C VAL A 215 12.68 -3.98 5.47
N GLY A 216 11.99 -3.49 6.50
CA GLY A 216 11.39 -4.37 7.52
C GLY A 216 10.16 -5.12 7.01
N LEU A 217 9.26 -4.40 6.32
CA LEU A 217 8.01 -4.91 5.79
C LEU A 217 7.70 -4.23 4.45
N TRP A 218 7.20 -5.01 3.49
CA TRP A 218 6.61 -4.50 2.26
C TRP A 218 5.11 -4.78 2.24
N ALA A 219 4.33 -3.84 1.72
CA ALA A 219 3.06 -4.10 1.06
C ALA A 219 3.31 -3.97 -0.45
N ILE A 220 3.02 -5.02 -1.21
CA ILE A 220 3.27 -5.05 -2.66
C ILE A 220 1.98 -5.40 -3.35
N GLU A 221 1.51 -4.51 -4.21
CA GLU A 221 0.34 -4.78 -5.05
C GLU A 221 0.66 -5.95 -6.02
N ASN A 222 -0.21 -6.96 -6.05
CA ASN A 222 -0.05 -8.11 -6.94
C ASN A 222 -1.39 -8.47 -7.61
N ASN A 223 -1.98 -7.56 -8.36
CA ASN A 223 -3.29 -7.75 -9.00
C ASN A 223 -3.43 -9.05 -9.80
N THR A 224 -2.33 -9.54 -10.36
CA THR A 224 -2.29 -10.71 -11.22
C THR A 224 -2.15 -12.03 -10.47
N GLY A 225 -1.78 -11.97 -9.19
CA GLY A 225 -1.37 -13.14 -8.42
C GLY A 225 -0.11 -13.80 -8.96
N SER A 226 0.77 -13.02 -9.60
CA SER A 226 1.98 -13.54 -10.21
C SER A 226 2.89 -14.18 -9.17
N PRO A 227 3.41 -15.40 -9.43
CA PRO A 227 4.37 -16.04 -8.55
C PRO A 227 5.76 -15.39 -8.60
N ALA A 228 6.04 -14.49 -9.55
CA ALA A 228 7.35 -13.87 -9.71
C ALA A 228 7.73 -12.99 -8.52
N ILE A 229 6.81 -12.13 -8.04
CA ILE A 229 6.99 -11.32 -6.83
C ILE A 229 7.38 -12.23 -5.66
N GLY A 230 6.63 -13.30 -5.45
CA GLY A 230 6.91 -14.25 -4.37
C GLY A 230 8.22 -15.03 -4.54
N ARG A 231 8.77 -15.18 -5.74
CA ARG A 231 10.13 -15.73 -5.94
C ARG A 231 11.19 -14.70 -5.58
N ILE A 232 11.05 -13.47 -6.06
CA ILE A 232 11.98 -12.36 -5.79
C ILE A 232 12.09 -12.11 -4.29
N MET A 233 10.95 -11.92 -3.62
CA MET A 233 10.92 -11.61 -2.19
C MET A 233 11.50 -12.74 -1.32
N ARG A 234 11.20 -14.01 -1.63
CA ARG A 234 11.77 -15.15 -0.90
C ARG A 234 13.27 -15.28 -1.11
N ALA A 235 13.76 -15.05 -2.33
CA ALA A 235 15.19 -15.05 -2.64
C ALA A 235 15.92 -13.91 -1.92
N ALA A 236 15.26 -12.76 -1.78
CA ALA A 236 15.76 -11.60 -1.04
C ALA A 236 15.69 -11.75 0.50
N GLY A 237 15.24 -12.89 1.03
CA GLY A 237 15.19 -13.16 2.46
C GLY A 237 13.92 -12.67 3.16
N TYR A 238 12.82 -12.49 2.43
CA TYR A 238 11.52 -12.13 2.98
C TYR A 238 10.58 -13.34 3.07
N GLU A 239 9.56 -13.22 3.92
CA GLU A 239 8.48 -14.17 4.08
C GLU A 239 7.12 -13.49 3.95
N LEU A 240 6.18 -14.16 3.30
CA LEU A 240 4.81 -13.68 3.18
C LEU A 240 4.10 -13.87 4.52
N VAL A 241 3.58 -12.79 5.09
CA VAL A 241 2.93 -12.81 6.41
C VAL A 241 1.42 -12.57 6.35
N GLU A 242 0.92 -11.92 5.31
CA GLU A 242 -0.52 -11.66 5.12
C GLU A 242 -0.86 -11.30 3.67
N PHE A 243 -2.14 -11.38 3.31
CA PHE A 243 -2.70 -10.75 2.11
C PHE A 243 -3.71 -9.67 2.51
N CYS A 244 -3.69 -8.52 1.83
CA CYS A 244 -4.60 -7.40 2.07
C CYS A 244 -5.20 -6.94 0.73
N GLY A 245 -6.42 -7.37 0.39
CA GLY A 245 -6.98 -7.08 -0.94
C GLY A 245 -6.10 -7.69 -2.05
N PRO A 246 -5.61 -6.90 -3.03
CA PRO A 246 -4.66 -7.37 -4.03
C PRO A 246 -3.20 -7.45 -3.53
N ASP A 247 -2.92 -6.98 -2.31
CA ASP A 247 -1.55 -6.84 -1.83
C ASP A 247 -1.04 -8.07 -1.12
N GLU A 248 0.27 -8.28 -1.23
CA GLU A 248 1.04 -9.23 -0.46
C GLU A 248 1.91 -8.51 0.56
N MET A 249 1.81 -8.92 1.84
CA MET A 249 2.59 -8.35 2.93
C MET A 249 3.84 -9.21 3.16
N TRP A 250 5.04 -8.66 2.89
CA TRP A 250 6.31 -9.38 2.93
C TRP A 250 7.23 -8.86 4.04
N ARG A 251 7.48 -9.66 5.06
CA ARG A 251 8.35 -9.30 6.21
C ARG A 251 9.77 -9.82 6.00
N ALA A 252 10.78 -9.03 6.38
CA ALA A 252 12.16 -9.51 6.40
C ALA A 252 12.33 -10.65 7.42
N ARG A 253 12.96 -11.75 7.02
CA ARG A 253 13.27 -12.84 7.96
C ARG A 253 14.25 -12.35 9.02
N GLY A 254 13.95 -12.63 10.28
CA GLY A 254 14.79 -12.21 11.40
C GLY A 254 14.59 -10.76 11.83
N LEU A 255 13.55 -10.05 11.34
CA LEU A 255 13.14 -8.77 11.87
C LEU A 255 12.88 -8.90 13.39
N SER A 256 13.74 -8.28 14.20
CA SER A 256 13.62 -8.27 15.67
C SER A 256 13.13 -6.91 16.14
N LEU A 257 11.99 -6.91 16.84
CA LEU A 257 11.40 -5.68 17.41
C LEU A 257 12.18 -5.14 18.62
N GLN A 258 13.17 -5.88 19.10
CA GLN A 258 13.95 -5.54 20.31
C GLN A 258 15.26 -4.80 20.01
N ALA A 259 15.74 -4.78 18.75
CA ALA A 259 17.11 -4.35 18.42
C ALA A 259 17.24 -2.90 17.88
N GLU A 260 16.14 -2.21 17.60
CA GLU A 260 16.16 -0.88 16.94
C GLU A 260 15.68 0.27 17.86
N ALA A 261 15.55 0.01 19.16
CA ALA A 261 15.53 1.10 20.12
C ALA A 261 16.99 1.51 20.35
N LEU A 262 17.33 2.75 20.00
CA LEU A 262 18.62 3.43 20.23
C LEU A 262 19.63 3.39 19.07
N THR A 263 19.38 4.21 18.04
CA THR A 263 20.38 5.22 17.66
C THR A 263 19.68 6.39 16.97
N PRO A 264 19.46 7.53 17.66
CA PRO A 264 19.12 8.76 16.96
C PRO A 264 20.34 9.26 16.15
N PRO A 265 20.12 10.03 15.07
CA PRO A 265 21.20 10.73 14.37
C PRO A 265 21.92 11.74 15.27
#